data_AF-A0A8J6HWT8-F1
#
_entry.id   AF-A0A8J6HWT8-F1
#
_cell.length_a   1.000
_cell.length_b   1.000
_cell.length_c   1.000
_cell.angle_alpha   90.00
_cell.angle_beta   90.00
_cell.angle_gamma   90.00
#
_symmetry.space_group_name_H-M   'P 1'
#
loop_
_entity.id
_entity.type
_entity.pdbx_description
1 polymer ?
#
loop_
_entity_poly.entity_id
_entity_poly.type
_entity_poly.pdbx_seq_one_letter_code
_entity_poly.pdbx_strand_id
1 'polypeptide(L)'
;MSWRAPADGEGRNTTLAVMPARWGEMLCYRCQEFGHASYACKSNENRAQKCLNCGEEEHEAKDYEGEEACYICNGGLRTSLANRRIKMNETNKTENTKTGKTCHPVLLGGDRDKKKKQNSPLRDKDEGGKQRKTVLTKLKENAEEMVSFAQANKNVHREVKSLAREETQAQLKRLQEEYKERQEEFEELAQKVITLERRLEGTDLIRRDNGRLRQENRELREMLKNPDKNRKQEEHHNQEQRLESLESITDALGKIVVDLKLLIQKWRSKMLKKVE
;
A
#
# COMPACT_ATOMS: atom_id res chain seq x y z
N MET A 1 4.03 39.22 -22.12
CA MET A 1 4.35 37.79 -22.12
C MET A 1 3.20 37.04 -21.47
N SER A 2 2.25 36.56 -22.28
CA SER A 2 1.06 35.85 -21.80
C SER A 2 1.32 34.35 -21.85
N TRP A 3 1.16 33.71 -20.70
CA TRP A 3 1.13 32.25 -20.60
C TRP A 3 -0.22 31.74 -21.12
N ARG A 4 -0.20 30.92 -22.18
CA ARG A 4 -1.34 30.09 -22.59
C ARG A 4 -1.11 28.67 -22.06
N ALA A 5 -2.08 28.15 -21.33
CA ALA A 5 -2.13 26.73 -20.96
C ALA A 5 -2.64 25.90 -22.16
N PRO A 6 -2.11 24.68 -22.38
CA PRO A 6 -2.63 23.77 -23.40
C PRO A 6 -3.98 23.18 -23.00
N ALA A 7 -4.84 23.01 -24.01
CA ALA A 7 -6.23 22.60 -23.94
C ALA A 7 -6.35 21.17 -24.45
N ASP A 8 -5.97 20.21 -23.60
CA ASP A 8 -5.96 18.80 -23.94
C ASP A 8 -6.62 18.07 -22.77
N GLY A 9 -7.94 17.98 -22.85
CA GLY A 9 -8.74 17.19 -21.94
C GLY A 9 -8.48 15.70 -22.15
N GLU A 10 -8.17 15.01 -21.06
CA GLU A 10 -8.72 13.69 -20.66
C GLU A 10 -8.06 13.27 -19.34
N GLY A 11 -8.28 14.09 -18.32
CA GLY A 11 -7.86 13.81 -16.94
C GLY A 11 -9.08 13.61 -16.06
N ARG A 12 -9.90 12.57 -16.30
CA ARG A 12 -10.80 12.07 -15.26
C ARG A 12 -9.95 11.41 -14.19
N ASN A 13 -9.32 12.21 -13.35
CA ASN A 13 -8.75 11.74 -12.11
C ASN A 13 -9.92 11.56 -11.13
N THR A 14 -10.66 10.47 -11.36
CA THR A 14 -11.62 9.95 -10.39
C THR A 14 -10.85 9.72 -9.11
N THR A 15 -11.13 10.61 -8.16
CA THR A 15 -11.41 10.25 -6.77
C THR A 15 -10.26 9.57 -6.04
N LEU A 16 -9.88 10.16 -4.91
CA LEU A 16 -9.32 9.42 -3.79
C LEU A 16 -10.19 8.19 -3.50
N ALA A 17 -9.90 7.07 -4.14
CA ALA A 17 -10.34 5.77 -3.72
C ALA A 17 -9.39 5.42 -2.58
N VAL A 18 -9.87 5.66 -1.36
CA VAL A 18 -9.46 4.91 -0.17
C VAL A 18 -9.27 3.47 -0.62
N MET A 19 -8.04 3.02 -0.84
CA MET A 19 -7.76 1.64 -1.23
C MET A 19 -8.11 0.78 -0.02
N PRO A 20 -9.24 0.04 -0.03
CA PRO A 20 -9.55 -0.82 1.09
C PRO A 20 -8.51 -1.94 1.08
N ALA A 21 -8.03 -2.28 2.27
CA ALA A 21 -7.07 -3.33 2.48
C ALA A 21 -7.44 -4.60 1.67
N ARG A 22 -6.43 -5.14 0.96
CA ARG A 22 -6.36 -6.49 0.38
C ARG A 22 -6.99 -6.68 -1.00
N TRP A 23 -6.44 -6.03 -2.02
CA TRP A 23 -6.65 -6.42 -3.43
C TRP A 23 -6.20 -7.85 -3.77
N GLY A 24 -5.41 -8.50 -2.90
CA GLY A 24 -5.03 -9.92 -3.05
C GLY A 24 -6.17 -10.92 -2.86
N GLU A 25 -7.35 -10.50 -2.39
CA GLU A 25 -8.45 -11.41 -2.08
C GLU A 25 -9.64 -11.31 -3.06
N MET A 26 -9.61 -10.37 -4.03
CA MET A 26 -10.71 -10.24 -5.00
C MET A 26 -10.54 -11.23 -6.14
N LEU A 27 -11.52 -12.10 -6.32
CA LEU A 27 -11.66 -13.01 -7.46
C LEU A 27 -12.29 -12.27 -8.65
N CYS A 28 -11.65 -12.28 -9.81
CA CYS A 28 -12.17 -11.71 -11.04
C CYS A 28 -13.26 -12.60 -11.63
N TYR A 29 -14.53 -12.19 -11.68
CA TYR A 29 -15.60 -13.08 -12.21
C TYR A 29 -15.47 -13.41 -13.70
N ARG A 30 -14.62 -12.71 -14.46
CA ARG A 30 -14.40 -12.96 -15.89
C ARG A 30 -13.44 -14.11 -16.16
N CYS A 31 -12.28 -14.15 -15.51
CA CYS A 31 -11.30 -15.23 -15.69
C CYS A 31 -11.18 -16.17 -14.47
N GLN A 32 -11.82 -15.79 -13.36
CA GLN A 32 -11.70 -16.33 -12.01
C GLN A 32 -10.28 -16.60 -11.50
N GLU A 33 -9.39 -15.66 -11.81
CA GLU A 33 -8.11 -15.44 -11.13
C GLU A 33 -8.23 -14.35 -10.04
N PHE A 34 -7.32 -14.37 -9.06
CA PHE A 34 -7.28 -13.35 -8.00
C PHE A 34 -6.45 -12.12 -8.40
N GLY A 35 -6.65 -11.00 -7.71
CA GLY A 35 -5.77 -9.83 -7.79
C GLY A 35 -6.25 -8.71 -8.72
N HIS A 36 -7.40 -8.87 -9.37
CA HIS A 36 -8.01 -7.82 -10.20
C HIS A 36 -9.54 -7.93 -10.25
N ALA A 37 -10.20 -6.82 -10.58
CA ALA A 37 -11.64 -6.77 -10.81
C ALA A 37 -11.98 -7.07 -12.28
N SER A 38 -13.23 -7.50 -12.57
CA SER A 38 -13.67 -7.86 -13.92
C SER A 38 -13.45 -6.75 -14.98
N TYR A 39 -13.58 -5.48 -14.60
CA TYR A 39 -13.37 -4.34 -15.51
C TYR A 39 -11.88 -4.10 -15.83
N ALA A 40 -10.95 -4.60 -15.01
CA ALA A 40 -9.51 -4.50 -15.19
C ALA A 40 -8.90 -5.82 -15.72
N CYS A 41 -9.73 -6.81 -16.07
CA CYS A 41 -9.28 -8.10 -16.57
C CYS A 41 -8.70 -7.97 -17.99
N LYS A 42 -7.43 -8.33 -18.14
CA LYS A 42 -6.72 -8.38 -19.43
C LYS A 42 -6.75 -9.77 -20.09
N SER A 43 -7.30 -10.77 -19.42
CA SER A 43 -7.41 -12.11 -19.99
C SER A 43 -8.41 -12.10 -21.15
N ASN A 44 -8.05 -12.81 -22.22
CA ASN A 44 -8.95 -12.99 -23.37
C ASN A 44 -9.98 -14.11 -23.12
N GLU A 45 -9.76 -14.93 -22.08
CA GLU A 45 -10.70 -15.98 -21.69
C GLU A 45 -11.83 -15.42 -20.84
N ASN A 46 -13.07 -15.66 -21.28
CA ASN A 46 -14.26 -15.33 -20.51
C ASN A 46 -14.87 -16.62 -19.94
N ARG A 47 -14.58 -16.91 -18.69
CA ARG A 47 -15.14 -18.01 -17.91
C ARG A 47 -16.33 -17.58 -17.04
N ALA A 48 -16.88 -16.40 -17.26
CA ALA A 48 -18.04 -15.91 -16.51
C ALA A 48 -19.30 -16.76 -16.71
N GLN A 49 -19.37 -17.53 -17.80
CA GLN A 49 -20.48 -18.44 -18.09
C GLN A 49 -20.32 -19.81 -17.42
N LYS A 50 -19.15 -20.11 -16.83
CA LYS A 50 -18.92 -21.39 -16.17
C LYS A 50 -19.42 -21.37 -14.73
N CYS A 51 -20.14 -22.42 -14.34
CA CYS A 51 -20.57 -22.63 -12.98
C CYS A 51 -19.36 -22.63 -12.02
N LEU A 52 -19.43 -21.84 -10.95
CA LEU A 52 -18.34 -21.73 -9.96
C LEU A 52 -18.13 -23.00 -9.13
N ASN A 53 -19.05 -23.97 -9.20
CA ASN A 53 -18.98 -25.22 -8.47
C ASN A 53 -18.38 -26.34 -9.33
N CYS A 54 -18.91 -26.58 -10.55
CA CYS A 54 -18.42 -27.67 -11.42
C CYS A 54 -17.56 -27.24 -12.62
N GLY A 55 -17.62 -25.98 -13.04
CA GLY A 55 -16.90 -25.47 -14.21
C GLY A 55 -17.60 -25.69 -15.57
N GLU A 56 -18.82 -26.21 -15.58
CA GLU A 56 -19.62 -26.41 -16.80
C GLU A 56 -20.45 -25.16 -17.16
N GLU A 57 -20.82 -25.03 -18.44
CA GLU A 57 -21.54 -23.85 -18.98
C GLU A 57 -23.07 -24.08 -19.06
N GLU A 58 -23.57 -25.25 -18.66
CA GLU A 58 -24.96 -25.63 -18.83
C GLU A 58 -25.91 -24.99 -17.81
N HIS A 59 -25.40 -24.55 -16.65
CA HIS A 59 -26.22 -24.03 -15.55
C HIS A 59 -25.53 -22.91 -14.77
N GLU A 60 -26.33 -22.07 -14.11
CA GLU A 60 -25.82 -21.09 -13.16
C GLU A 60 -25.42 -21.75 -11.84
N ALA A 61 -24.51 -21.15 -11.09
CA ALA A 61 -24.07 -21.67 -9.78
C ALA A 61 -25.20 -21.83 -8.75
N LYS A 62 -26.39 -21.25 -8.99
CA LYS A 62 -27.60 -21.41 -8.17
C LYS A 62 -28.36 -22.71 -8.45
N ASP A 63 -28.22 -23.26 -9.65
CA ASP A 63 -28.99 -24.41 -10.14
C ASP A 63 -28.18 -25.72 -10.06
N TYR A 64 -27.02 -25.70 -9.43
CA TYR A 64 -26.16 -26.88 -9.27
C TYR A 64 -26.65 -27.76 -8.11
N GLU A 65 -27.12 -28.98 -8.42
CA GLU A 65 -27.63 -29.95 -7.44
C GLU A 65 -26.59 -30.98 -6.96
N GLY A 66 -25.33 -30.90 -7.44
CA GLY A 66 -24.26 -31.83 -7.06
C GLY A 66 -23.58 -31.50 -5.72
N GLU A 67 -22.64 -32.36 -5.30
CA GLU A 67 -21.82 -32.09 -4.11
C GLU A 67 -20.95 -30.83 -4.32
N GLU A 68 -20.93 -29.94 -3.33
CA GLU A 68 -20.21 -28.66 -3.38
C GLU A 68 -18.68 -28.85 -3.41
N ALA A 69 -18.14 -29.06 -4.60
CA ALA A 69 -16.70 -28.98 -4.86
C ALA A 69 -16.35 -27.60 -5.44
N CYS A 70 -15.16 -27.09 -5.12
CA CYS A 70 -14.60 -25.94 -5.83
C CYS A 70 -13.83 -26.47 -7.03
N TYR A 71 -14.33 -26.30 -8.26
CA TYR A 71 -13.65 -26.85 -9.44
C TYR A 71 -12.20 -26.32 -9.64
N ILE A 72 -11.86 -25.17 -9.05
CA ILE A 72 -10.50 -24.60 -9.14
C ILE A 72 -9.49 -25.43 -8.34
N CYS A 73 -9.90 -25.98 -7.18
CA CYS A 73 -8.99 -26.73 -6.31
C CYS A 73 -9.36 -28.19 -6.10
N ASN A 74 -10.53 -28.64 -6.58
CA ASN A 74 -11.12 -29.97 -6.32
C ASN A 74 -11.17 -30.37 -4.84
N GLY A 75 -10.93 -29.43 -3.92
CA GLY A 75 -10.98 -29.64 -2.48
C GLY A 75 -12.39 -29.39 -2.00
N GLY A 76 -13.12 -30.47 -1.69
CA GLY A 76 -14.42 -30.40 -1.04
C GLY A 76 -14.31 -29.63 0.28
N LEU A 77 -15.22 -28.67 0.47
CA LEU A 77 -15.53 -27.83 1.63
C LEU A 77 -15.59 -26.35 1.22
N ARG A 78 -16.80 -25.89 0.87
CA ARG A 78 -17.16 -24.49 1.11
C ARG A 78 -17.50 -24.32 2.59
N THR A 79 -16.67 -23.56 3.30
CA THR A 79 -17.26 -22.46 4.08
C THR A 79 -17.44 -21.33 3.08
N SER A 80 -18.70 -21.00 2.76
CA SER A 80 -19.10 -19.95 1.83
C SER A 80 -18.13 -18.75 1.82
N LEU A 81 -17.62 -18.41 0.63
CA LEU A 81 -16.79 -17.23 0.37
C LEU A 81 -17.47 -15.90 0.78
N ALA A 82 -18.78 -15.92 1.05
CA ALA A 82 -19.52 -14.78 1.61
C ALA A 82 -19.29 -14.54 3.12
N ASN A 83 -18.80 -15.52 3.89
CA ASN A 83 -18.67 -15.41 5.35
C ASN A 83 -17.22 -15.49 5.90
N ARG A 84 -16.20 -15.68 5.04
CA ARG A 84 -14.80 -15.48 5.46
C ARG A 84 -14.46 -13.99 5.49
N ARG A 85 -14.97 -13.29 6.51
CA ARG A 85 -14.19 -12.19 7.11
C ARG A 85 -12.99 -12.88 7.78
N ILE A 86 -11.90 -13.03 7.04
CA ILE A 86 -10.67 -13.66 7.51
C ILE A 86 -10.15 -12.83 8.69
N LYS A 87 -10.51 -13.23 9.92
CA LYS A 87 -9.76 -12.87 11.12
C LYS A 87 -8.46 -13.67 11.09
N MET A 88 -7.51 -13.22 10.28
CA MET A 88 -6.10 -13.52 10.48
C MET A 88 -5.47 -12.29 11.11
N ASN A 89 -5.46 -12.28 12.43
CA ASN A 89 -4.36 -11.82 13.27
C ASN A 89 -4.74 -12.13 14.71
N GLU A 90 -4.20 -13.25 15.19
CA GLU A 90 -3.77 -13.53 16.56
C GLU A 90 -3.69 -15.06 16.69
N THR A 91 -2.56 -15.55 17.19
CA THR A 91 -2.09 -16.95 17.24
C THR A 91 -1.43 -17.45 15.94
N ASN A 92 -0.18 -17.90 15.89
CA ASN A 92 0.86 -18.10 16.90
C ASN A 92 2.22 -18.22 16.21
N LYS A 93 3.27 -17.67 16.84
CA LYS A 93 4.57 -18.35 16.85
C LYS A 93 4.35 -19.66 17.62
N THR A 94 4.56 -20.78 16.93
CA THR A 94 5.35 -21.97 17.31
C THR A 94 4.72 -23.28 16.79
N GLU A 95 5.57 -23.97 16.02
CA GLU A 95 5.80 -25.42 16.00
C GLU A 95 4.71 -26.37 15.49
N ASN A 96 5.04 -26.92 14.32
CA ASN A 96 4.94 -28.33 13.93
C ASN A 96 4.41 -29.29 15.00
N THR A 97 3.24 -29.88 14.73
CA THR A 97 3.07 -31.34 14.72
C THR A 97 1.88 -31.71 13.84
N LYS A 98 2.08 -32.74 13.01
CA LYS A 98 1.05 -33.44 12.25
C LYS A 98 0.09 -34.11 13.23
N THR A 99 -1.14 -33.61 13.36
CA THR A 99 -2.31 -34.41 13.75
C THR A 99 -3.57 -33.74 13.21
N GLY A 100 -4.43 -34.55 12.60
CA GLY A 100 -5.69 -34.11 12.00
C GLY A 100 -6.57 -33.40 13.02
N LYS A 101 -6.90 -32.15 12.74
CA LYS A 101 -7.91 -31.39 13.48
C LYS A 101 -9.27 -31.63 12.81
N THR A 102 -10.06 -32.52 13.41
CA THR A 102 -11.49 -32.65 13.14
C THR A 102 -12.25 -31.47 13.76
N CYS A 103 -13.05 -30.77 12.96
CA CYS A 103 -13.93 -29.70 13.43
C CYS A 103 -15.19 -30.30 14.06
N HIS A 104 -15.39 -30.08 15.36
CA HIS A 104 -16.64 -30.42 16.04
C HIS A 104 -17.73 -29.36 15.77
N PRO A 105 -18.99 -29.77 15.54
CA PRO A 105 -20.12 -28.85 15.45
C PRO A 105 -20.53 -28.34 16.83
N VAL A 106 -20.72 -27.02 16.96
CA VAL A 106 -21.36 -26.39 18.12
C VAL A 106 -22.86 -26.58 17.98
N LEU A 107 -23.43 -27.47 18.80
CA LEU A 107 -24.87 -27.66 18.94
C LEU A 107 -25.46 -26.47 19.73
N LEU A 108 -26.23 -25.62 19.04
CA LEU A 108 -27.12 -24.65 19.68
C LEU A 108 -28.40 -25.38 20.13
N GLY A 109 -28.39 -25.92 21.35
CA GLY A 109 -29.56 -26.46 22.03
C GLY A 109 -29.89 -25.63 23.27
N GLY A 110 -31.16 -25.29 23.47
CA GLY A 110 -31.64 -24.51 24.60
C GLY A 110 -33.15 -24.36 24.61
N ASP A 111 -33.84 -25.51 24.68
CA ASP A 111 -35.29 -25.65 24.76
C ASP A 111 -35.89 -24.89 25.94
N ARG A 112 -36.93 -24.10 25.67
CA ARG A 112 -37.77 -23.45 26.69
C ARG A 112 -38.83 -24.42 27.17
N ASP A 113 -38.47 -25.24 28.16
CA ASP A 113 -39.42 -26.12 28.86
C ASP A 113 -40.42 -25.30 29.70
N LYS A 114 -41.69 -25.36 29.27
CA LYS A 114 -42.86 -24.83 29.98
C LYS A 114 -43.13 -25.70 31.22
N LYS A 115 -42.68 -25.27 32.39
CA LYS A 115 -43.01 -25.92 33.68
C LYS A 115 -44.51 -25.86 33.96
N LYS A 116 -45.14 -27.03 33.95
CA LYS A 116 -46.49 -27.36 34.43
C LYS A 116 -46.63 -26.96 35.91
N LYS A 117 -47.63 -26.13 36.23
CA LYS A 117 -48.09 -25.88 37.61
C LYS A 117 -48.69 -27.17 38.17
N GLN A 118 -48.02 -27.80 39.12
CA GLN A 118 -48.64 -28.84 39.96
C GLN A 118 -49.22 -28.17 41.21
N ASN A 119 -50.48 -28.47 41.50
CA ASN A 119 -51.22 -28.01 42.68
C ASN A 119 -50.66 -28.70 43.93
N SER A 120 -50.23 -27.90 44.91
CA SER A 120 -49.77 -28.40 46.21
C SER A 120 -50.96 -28.82 47.09
N PRO A 121 -50.88 -29.95 47.82
CA PRO A 121 -51.93 -30.39 48.74
C PRO A 121 -52.04 -29.46 49.96
N LEU A 122 -53.27 -29.06 50.29
CA LEU A 122 -53.64 -28.41 51.55
C LEU A 122 -53.26 -29.35 52.70
N ARG A 123 -52.33 -28.91 53.56
CA ARG A 123 -51.85 -29.66 54.72
C ARG A 123 -52.54 -29.19 56.00
N ASP A 124 -52.85 -30.17 56.82
CA ASP A 124 -53.56 -30.10 58.09
C ASP A 124 -52.91 -29.17 59.11
N LYS A 125 -53.78 -28.58 59.93
CA LYS A 125 -53.46 -27.67 61.00
C LYS A 125 -53.13 -28.47 62.28
N ASP A 126 -52.23 -27.92 63.09
CA ASP A 126 -52.20 -28.09 64.56
C ASP A 126 -51.02 -28.78 65.27
N GLU A 127 -49.91 -29.14 64.60
CA GLU A 127 -48.66 -29.52 65.30
C GLU A 127 -47.49 -28.50 65.18
N GLY A 128 -47.69 -27.39 64.46
CA GLY A 128 -46.60 -26.52 64.00
C GLY A 128 -45.95 -25.58 65.04
N GLY A 129 -46.41 -25.53 66.29
CA GLY A 129 -45.99 -24.48 67.25
C GLY A 129 -44.52 -24.54 67.69
N LYS A 130 -43.97 -25.74 67.91
CA LYS A 130 -42.57 -25.91 68.33
C LYS A 130 -41.59 -25.81 67.15
N GLN A 131 -41.94 -26.38 66.00
CA GLN A 131 -41.12 -26.29 64.78
C GLN A 131 -41.01 -24.84 64.26
N ARG A 132 -42.07 -24.03 64.41
CA ARG A 132 -42.04 -22.61 64.02
C ARG A 132 -41.02 -21.78 64.79
N LYS A 133 -40.84 -22.04 66.10
CA LYS A 133 -39.86 -21.30 66.91
C LYS A 133 -38.42 -21.59 66.48
N THR A 134 -38.08 -22.86 66.22
CA THR A 134 -36.76 -23.24 65.70
C THR A 134 -36.48 -22.74 64.28
N VAL A 135 -37.52 -22.61 63.45
CA VAL A 135 -37.37 -22.02 62.12
C VAL A 135 -37.15 -20.50 62.23
N LEU A 136 -37.83 -19.84 63.16
CA LEU A 136 -37.68 -18.39 63.37
C LEU A 136 -36.27 -18.02 63.88
N THR A 137 -35.69 -18.81 64.78
CA THR A 137 -34.32 -18.54 65.28
C THR A 137 -33.28 -18.70 64.18
N LYS A 138 -33.37 -19.76 63.38
CA LYS A 138 -32.49 -19.97 62.20
C LYS A 138 -32.62 -18.85 61.17
N LEU A 139 -33.85 -18.38 60.92
CA LEU A 139 -34.08 -17.25 60.03
C LEU A 139 -33.44 -15.96 60.57
N LYS A 140 -33.46 -15.75 61.89
CA LYS A 140 -32.85 -14.60 62.53
C LYS A 140 -31.31 -14.64 62.45
N GLU A 141 -30.72 -15.79 62.74
CA GLU A 141 -29.26 -16.01 62.60
C GLU A 141 -28.81 -15.80 61.15
N ASN A 142 -29.52 -16.37 60.17
CA ASN A 142 -29.23 -16.14 58.75
C ASN A 142 -29.37 -14.66 58.35
N ALA A 143 -30.35 -13.95 58.90
CA ALA A 143 -30.54 -12.52 58.62
C ALA A 143 -29.39 -11.68 59.20
N GLU A 144 -28.92 -11.99 60.41
CA GLU A 144 -27.77 -11.33 61.04
C GLU A 144 -26.48 -11.60 60.25
N GLU A 145 -26.28 -12.82 59.76
CA GLU A 145 -25.15 -13.18 58.90
C GLU A 145 -25.19 -12.44 57.55
N MET A 146 -26.36 -12.34 56.93
CA MET A 146 -26.54 -11.55 55.70
C MET A 146 -26.26 -10.07 55.92
N VAL A 147 -26.65 -9.50 57.07
CA VAL A 147 -26.38 -8.10 57.40
C VAL A 147 -24.90 -7.88 57.65
N SER A 148 -24.20 -8.78 58.36
CA SER A 148 -22.76 -8.66 58.60
C SER A 148 -21.98 -8.74 57.28
N PHE A 149 -22.35 -9.66 56.40
CA PHE A 149 -21.78 -9.79 55.06
C PHE A 149 -22.03 -8.52 54.22
N ALA A 150 -23.25 -8.00 54.23
CA ALA A 150 -23.58 -6.77 53.51
C ALA A 150 -22.82 -5.56 54.08
N GLN A 151 -22.61 -5.49 55.40
CA GLN A 151 -21.86 -4.42 56.07
C GLN A 151 -20.36 -4.49 55.76
N ALA A 152 -19.77 -5.69 55.80
CA ALA A 152 -18.38 -5.94 55.42
C ALA A 152 -18.13 -5.58 53.94
N ASN A 153 -19.13 -5.77 53.08
CA ASN A 153 -19.02 -5.55 51.64
C ASN A 153 -19.53 -4.19 51.13
N LYS A 154 -19.88 -3.23 52.01
CA LYS A 154 -20.38 -1.90 51.59
C LYS A 154 -19.41 -1.16 50.67
N ASN A 155 -18.12 -1.45 50.76
CA ASN A 155 -17.07 -0.82 49.96
C ASN A 155 -16.58 -1.66 48.77
N VAL A 156 -16.96 -2.94 48.66
CA VAL A 156 -16.46 -3.83 47.60
C VAL A 156 -16.76 -3.27 46.22
N HIS A 157 -17.94 -2.70 46.00
CA HIS A 157 -18.26 -2.06 44.72
C HIS A 157 -17.35 -0.85 44.41
N ARG A 158 -16.95 -0.06 45.42
CA ARG A 158 -16.04 1.07 45.23
C ARG A 158 -14.62 0.58 44.91
N GLU A 159 -14.16 -0.44 45.63
CA GLU A 159 -12.85 -1.06 45.43
C GLU A 159 -12.75 -1.72 44.05
N VAL A 160 -13.72 -2.55 43.67
CA VAL A 160 -13.79 -3.17 42.33
C VAL A 160 -13.80 -2.11 41.23
N LYS A 161 -14.54 -1.00 41.42
CA LYS A 161 -14.56 0.11 40.46
C LYS A 161 -13.22 0.87 40.40
N SER A 162 -12.51 1.00 41.52
CA SER A 162 -11.16 1.59 41.55
C SER A 162 -10.17 0.70 40.80
N LEU A 163 -10.14 -0.60 41.12
CA LEU A 163 -9.28 -1.57 40.49
C LEU A 163 -9.52 -1.66 38.98
N ALA A 164 -10.78 -1.66 38.53
CA ALA A 164 -11.10 -1.63 37.11
C ALA A 164 -10.59 -0.35 36.40
N ARG A 165 -10.62 0.81 37.07
CA ARG A 165 -10.05 2.06 36.53
C ARG A 165 -8.53 2.01 36.49
N GLU A 166 -7.90 1.47 37.51
CA GLU A 166 -6.45 1.30 37.57
C GLU A 166 -5.95 0.33 36.49
N GLU A 167 -6.64 -0.80 36.30
CA GLU A 167 -6.32 -1.77 35.25
C GLU A 167 -6.48 -1.17 33.86
N THR A 168 -7.58 -0.47 33.59
CA THR A 168 -7.80 0.20 32.29
C THR A 168 -6.78 1.31 32.02
N GLN A 169 -6.38 2.07 33.05
CA GLN A 169 -5.29 3.05 32.93
C GLN A 169 -3.94 2.38 32.66
N ALA A 170 -3.65 1.26 33.32
CA ALA A 170 -2.43 0.50 33.09
C ALA A 170 -2.38 -0.08 31.66
N GLN A 171 -3.50 -0.61 31.16
CA GLN A 171 -3.61 -1.08 29.77
C GLN A 171 -3.41 0.06 28.76
N LEU A 172 -4.00 1.23 29.00
CA LEU A 172 -3.81 2.40 28.13
C LEU A 172 -2.34 2.82 28.07
N LYS A 173 -1.65 2.86 29.21
CA LYS A 173 -0.22 3.19 29.27
C LYS A 173 0.64 2.20 28.49
N ARG A 174 0.40 0.89 28.64
CA ARG A 174 1.10 -0.14 27.85
C ARG A 174 0.91 0.06 26.35
N LEU A 175 -0.32 0.32 25.91
CA LEU A 175 -0.61 0.58 24.49
C LEU A 175 0.06 1.87 23.99
N GLN A 176 0.17 2.90 24.82
CA GLN A 176 0.87 4.13 24.47
C GLN A 176 2.38 3.91 24.34
N GLU A 177 2.98 3.10 25.22
CA GLU A 177 4.39 2.71 25.14
C GLU A 177 4.65 1.88 23.88
N GLU A 178 3.83 0.85 23.61
CA GLU A 178 3.91 0.05 22.38
C GLU A 178 3.76 0.89 21.11
N TYR A 179 2.85 1.87 21.12
CA TYR A 179 2.69 2.79 19.99
C TYR A 179 3.94 3.65 19.77
N LYS A 180 4.55 4.14 20.86
CA LYS A 180 5.77 4.93 20.80
C LYS A 180 6.95 4.11 20.27
N GLU A 181 7.13 2.88 20.74
CA GLU A 181 8.16 1.96 20.22
C GLU A 181 7.98 1.72 18.72
N ARG A 182 6.76 1.44 18.28
CA ARG A 182 6.46 1.27 16.84
C ARG A 182 6.70 2.53 16.02
N GLN A 183 6.48 3.70 16.61
CA GLN A 183 6.77 4.97 15.94
C GLN A 183 8.28 5.16 15.76
N GLU A 184 9.08 4.85 16.78
CA GLU A 184 10.55 4.88 16.70
C GLU A 184 11.08 3.88 15.66
N GLU A 185 10.53 2.65 15.60
CA GLU A 185 10.85 1.66 14.56
C GLU A 185 10.51 2.17 13.15
N PHE A 186 9.36 2.84 13.00
CA PHE A 186 8.94 3.40 11.71
C PHE A 186 9.87 4.54 11.26
N GLU A 187 10.29 5.40 12.18
CA GLU A 187 11.27 6.47 11.89
C GLU A 187 12.63 5.89 11.49
N GLU A 188 13.10 4.83 12.16
CA GLU A 188 14.34 4.13 11.78
C GLU A 188 14.24 3.51 10.37
N LEU A 189 13.13 2.85 10.06
CA LEU A 189 12.86 2.30 8.73
C LEU A 189 12.81 3.39 7.66
N ALA A 190 12.19 4.53 7.94
CA ALA A 190 12.15 5.66 7.03
C ALA A 190 13.57 6.18 6.70
N GLN A 191 14.44 6.29 7.71
CA GLN A 191 15.85 6.67 7.49
C GLN A 191 16.61 5.64 6.65
N LYS A 192 16.34 4.34 6.85
CA LYS A 192 16.93 3.26 6.04
C LYS A 192 16.49 3.37 4.58
N VAL A 193 15.21 3.66 4.32
CA VAL A 193 14.68 3.86 2.95
C VAL A 193 15.40 5.02 2.25
N ILE A 194 15.50 6.18 2.90
CA ILE A 194 16.21 7.36 2.34
C ILE A 194 17.68 7.01 2.01
N THR A 195 18.33 6.23 2.88
CA THR A 195 19.72 5.79 2.65
C THR A 195 19.83 4.86 1.45
N LEU A 196 18.88 3.94 1.26
CA LEU A 196 18.84 3.03 0.12
C LEU A 196 18.54 3.79 -1.19
N GLU A 197 17.67 4.78 -1.17
CA GLU A 197 17.38 5.64 -2.33
C GLU A 197 18.64 6.37 -2.79
N ARG A 198 19.39 7.00 -1.89
CA ARG A 198 20.68 7.64 -2.23
C ARG A 198 21.68 6.66 -2.84
N ARG A 199 21.72 5.42 -2.34
CA ARG A 199 22.58 4.37 -2.91
C ARG A 199 22.13 4.00 -4.32
N LEU A 200 20.82 3.89 -4.55
CA LEU A 200 20.25 3.60 -5.86
C LEU A 200 20.60 4.70 -6.88
N GLU A 201 20.43 5.98 -6.49
CA GLU A 201 20.84 7.13 -7.32
C GLU A 201 22.32 7.08 -7.70
N GLY A 202 23.19 6.72 -6.75
CA GLY A 202 24.62 6.49 -7.00
C GLY A 202 24.87 5.39 -8.02
N THR A 203 24.13 4.27 -7.96
CA THR A 203 24.26 3.20 -8.96
C THR A 203 23.77 3.60 -10.34
N ASP A 204 22.74 4.45 -10.44
CA ASP A 204 22.24 4.95 -11.73
C ASP A 204 23.17 5.97 -12.37
N LEU A 205 23.88 6.79 -11.57
CA LEU A 205 24.98 7.63 -12.07
C LEU A 205 26.08 6.78 -12.68
N ILE A 206 26.55 5.76 -11.95
CA ILE A 206 27.57 4.81 -12.44
C ILE A 206 27.10 4.11 -13.73
N ARG A 207 25.83 3.71 -13.80
CA ARG A 207 25.24 3.09 -15.00
C ARG A 207 25.27 4.03 -16.20
N ARG A 208 24.92 5.31 -16.00
CA ARG A 208 24.96 6.34 -17.05
C ARG A 208 26.39 6.61 -17.51
N ASP A 209 27.34 6.77 -16.59
CA ASP A 209 28.75 6.99 -16.93
C ASP A 209 29.34 5.81 -17.70
N ASN A 210 29.01 4.57 -17.30
CA ASN A 210 29.40 3.38 -18.05
C ASN A 210 28.78 3.33 -19.45
N GLY A 211 27.54 3.82 -19.60
CA GLY A 211 26.91 4.00 -20.91
C GLY A 211 27.69 4.95 -21.81
N ARG A 212 28.07 6.12 -21.28
CA ARG A 212 28.88 7.12 -21.99
C ARG A 212 30.25 6.57 -22.36
N LEU A 213 30.97 5.97 -21.42
CA LEU A 213 32.29 5.37 -21.68
C LEU A 213 32.22 4.26 -22.73
N ARG A 214 31.16 3.45 -22.76
CA ARG A 214 30.96 2.44 -23.82
C ARG A 214 30.74 3.08 -25.19
N GLN A 215 30.06 4.22 -25.25
CA GLN A 215 29.87 4.96 -26.48
C GLN A 215 31.18 5.57 -26.98
N GLU A 216 31.91 6.28 -26.12
CA GLU A 216 33.23 6.85 -26.44
C GLU A 216 34.19 5.75 -26.92
N ASN A 217 34.20 4.59 -26.25
CA ASN A 217 35.00 3.45 -26.70
C ASN A 217 34.57 2.91 -28.07
N ARG A 218 33.28 2.94 -28.43
CA ARG A 218 32.84 2.56 -29.78
C ARG A 218 33.31 3.56 -30.82
N GLU A 219 33.20 4.85 -30.54
CA GLU A 219 33.65 5.92 -31.44
C GLU A 219 35.17 5.85 -31.64
N LEU A 220 35.95 5.68 -30.57
CA LEU A 220 37.40 5.45 -30.65
C LEU A 220 37.74 4.23 -31.50
N ARG A 221 37.01 3.11 -31.35
CA ARG A 221 37.21 1.92 -32.18
C ARG A 221 36.87 2.18 -33.65
N GLU A 222 35.81 2.92 -33.95
CA GLU A 222 35.45 3.32 -35.31
C GLU A 222 36.52 4.22 -35.94
N MET A 223 37.05 5.18 -35.16
CA MET A 223 38.13 6.06 -35.61
C MET A 223 39.41 5.27 -35.92
N LEU A 224 39.76 4.29 -35.08
CA LEU A 224 40.92 3.42 -35.28
C LEU A 224 40.78 2.47 -36.47
N LYS A 225 39.56 2.13 -36.91
CA LYS A 225 39.35 1.29 -38.10
C LYS A 225 39.75 1.99 -39.40
N ASN A 226 39.65 3.32 -39.47
CA ASN A 226 39.90 4.09 -40.70
C ASN A 226 40.74 5.36 -40.43
N PRO A 227 42.01 5.22 -39.99
CA PRO A 227 42.83 6.36 -39.61
C PRO A 227 43.07 7.34 -40.77
N ASP A 228 43.20 6.84 -42.00
CA ASP A 228 43.43 7.67 -43.20
C ASP A 228 42.23 8.55 -43.54
N LYS A 229 41.00 8.07 -43.28
CA LYS A 229 39.80 8.85 -43.52
C LYS A 229 39.72 10.03 -42.55
N ASN A 230 40.03 9.79 -41.28
CA ASN A 230 40.02 10.83 -40.26
C ASN A 230 41.11 11.88 -40.51
N ARG A 231 42.32 11.43 -40.87
CA ARG A 231 43.41 12.34 -41.21
C ARG A 231 43.06 13.26 -42.39
N LYS A 232 42.43 12.72 -43.44
CA LYS A 232 41.96 13.53 -44.58
C LYS A 232 40.87 14.53 -44.19
N GLN A 233 39.95 14.14 -43.30
CA GLN A 233 38.92 15.05 -42.80
C GLN A 233 39.51 16.19 -41.96
N GLU A 234 40.49 15.88 -41.11
CA GLU A 234 41.20 16.88 -40.31
C GLU A 234 42.03 17.83 -41.19
N GLU A 235 42.72 17.31 -42.20
CA GLU A 235 43.43 18.11 -43.20
C GLU A 235 42.48 19.06 -43.95
N HIS A 236 41.29 18.60 -44.34
CA HIS A 236 40.28 19.43 -45.01
C HIS A 236 39.73 20.53 -44.08
N HIS A 237 39.41 20.19 -42.83
CA HIS A 237 38.91 21.18 -41.86
C HIS A 237 39.95 22.28 -41.57
N ASN A 238 41.23 21.89 -41.44
CA ASN A 238 42.32 22.86 -41.30
C ASN A 238 42.50 23.73 -42.55
N GLN A 239 42.25 23.20 -43.75
CA GLN A 239 42.26 23.99 -44.98
C GLN A 239 41.10 25.01 -44.99
N GLU A 240 39.89 24.62 -44.61
CA GLU A 240 38.73 25.52 -44.50
C GLU A 240 38.99 26.66 -43.50
N GLN A 241 39.47 26.37 -42.29
CA GLN A 241 39.80 27.41 -41.30
C GLN A 241 40.86 28.40 -41.81
N ARG A 242 41.83 27.92 -42.60
CA ARG A 242 42.84 28.80 -43.23
C ARG A 242 42.21 29.67 -44.31
N LEU A 243 41.27 29.15 -45.09
CA LEU A 243 40.54 29.94 -46.09
C LEU A 243 39.68 31.01 -45.41
N GLU A 244 38.93 30.67 -44.36
CA GLU A 244 38.14 31.65 -43.58
C GLU A 244 39.02 32.74 -42.96
N SER A 245 40.20 32.36 -42.45
CA SER A 245 41.18 33.33 -41.93
C SER A 245 41.71 34.25 -43.03
N LEU A 246 41.97 33.72 -44.22
CA LEU A 246 42.41 34.51 -45.37
C LEU A 246 41.31 35.45 -45.85
N GLU A 247 40.06 34.99 -45.92
CA GLU A 247 38.90 35.83 -46.28
C GLU A 247 38.75 37.00 -45.31
N SER A 248 38.85 36.73 -44.00
CA SER A 248 38.83 37.77 -42.95
C SER A 248 39.97 38.79 -43.13
N ILE A 249 41.18 38.33 -43.47
CA ILE A 249 42.32 39.21 -43.78
C ILE A 249 42.03 40.04 -45.04
N THR A 250 41.47 39.44 -46.10
CA THR A 250 41.14 40.17 -47.33
C THR A 250 40.08 41.23 -47.11
N ASP A 251 39.07 40.96 -46.27
CA ASP A 251 38.06 41.93 -45.87
C ASP A 251 38.67 43.08 -45.08
N ALA A 252 39.59 42.79 -44.15
CA ALA A 252 40.31 43.80 -43.39
C ALA A 252 41.19 44.69 -44.30
N LEU A 253 41.91 44.09 -45.25
CA LEU A 253 42.70 44.82 -46.25
C LEU A 253 41.79 45.68 -47.14
N GLY A 254 40.62 45.17 -47.53
CA GLY A 254 39.61 45.90 -48.28
C GLY A 254 39.19 47.20 -47.57
N LYS A 255 38.92 47.13 -46.26
CA LYS A 255 38.60 48.31 -45.43
C LYS A 255 39.74 49.32 -45.41
N ILE A 256 40.99 48.86 -45.20
CA ILE A 256 42.18 49.73 -45.20
C ILE A 256 42.34 50.46 -46.54
N VAL A 257 42.12 49.77 -47.66
CA VAL A 257 42.19 50.39 -49.00
C VAL A 257 41.13 51.47 -49.18
N VAL A 258 39.91 51.26 -48.70
CA VAL A 258 38.85 52.27 -48.74
C VAL A 258 39.23 53.49 -47.89
N ASP A 259 39.75 53.29 -46.68
CA ASP A 259 40.18 54.37 -45.81
C ASP A 259 41.33 55.19 -46.41
N LEU A 260 42.32 54.51 -47.02
CA LEU A 260 43.42 55.18 -47.73
C LEU A 260 42.91 56.00 -48.91
N LYS A 261 41.95 55.48 -49.70
CA LYS A 261 41.34 56.24 -50.80
C LYS A 261 40.65 57.51 -50.29
N LEU A 262 39.91 57.42 -49.18
CA LEU A 262 39.26 58.57 -48.55
C LEU A 262 40.27 59.60 -48.04
N LEU A 263 41.38 59.15 -47.43
CA LEU A 263 42.47 60.03 -47.00
C LEU A 263 43.12 60.76 -48.19
N ILE A 264 43.41 60.04 -49.28
CA ILE A 264 43.96 60.63 -50.51
C ILE A 264 43.01 61.67 -51.09
N GLN A 265 41.70 61.38 -51.16
CA GLN A 265 40.70 62.34 -51.64
C GLN A 265 40.66 63.59 -50.76
N LYS A 266 40.61 63.44 -49.43
CA LYS A 266 40.66 64.58 -48.49
C LYS A 266 41.92 65.42 -48.69
N TRP A 267 43.08 64.78 -48.86
CA TRP A 267 44.35 65.46 -49.09
C TRP A 267 44.35 66.24 -50.41
N ARG A 268 43.87 65.63 -51.51
CA ARG A 268 43.71 66.30 -52.82
C ARG A 268 42.81 67.53 -52.72
N SER A 269 41.64 67.41 -52.07
CA SER A 269 40.74 68.56 -51.87
C SER A 269 41.39 69.67 -51.06
N LYS A 270 42.23 69.33 -50.06
CA LYS A 270 42.98 70.31 -49.27
C LYS A 270 44.09 71.01 -50.07
N MET A 271 44.75 70.29 -50.98
CA MET A 271 45.78 70.86 -51.84
C MET A 271 45.18 71.78 -52.92
N LEU A 272 44.06 71.40 -53.54
CA LEU A 272 43.38 72.25 -54.52
C LEU A 272 42.96 73.61 -53.92
N LYS A 273 42.44 73.62 -52.69
CA LYS A 273 42.11 74.84 -51.94
C LYS A 273 43.30 75.75 -51.61
N LYS A 274 44.54 75.26 -51.71
CA LYS A 274 45.75 76.06 -51.47
C LYS A 274 46.32 76.68 -52.74
N VAL A 275 45.86 76.25 -53.91
CA VAL A 275 46.33 76.71 -55.22
C VAL A 275 45.46 77.86 -55.76
N GLU A 276 44.24 78.00 -55.26
CA GLU A 276 43.34 79.17 -55.43
C GLU A 276 43.71 80.30 -54.46
#